data_AF-A0A258RVP1-F1
#
_entry.id   AF-A0A258RVP1-F1
#
_cell.length_a   1.000
_cell.length_b   1.000
_cell.length_c   1.000
_cell.angle_alpha   90.00
_cell.angle_beta   90.00
_cell.angle_gamma   90.00
#
_symmetry.space_group_name_H-M   'P 1'
#
loop_
_entity.id
_entity.type
_entity.pdbx_description
1 polymer ?
#
loop_
_entity_poly.entity_id
_entity_poly.type
_entity_poly.pdbx_seq_one_letter_code
_entity_poly.pdbx_strand_id
1 'polypeptide(L)'
;MQDQLLYLAERWIGYKTWLIEAIGLSNDAMHVHGALLILCLSAVVLRRRPDSVWCWLIVLSAELFNEYADLRGQAPGEATLNASLHDLYNTMFWPTVILILGRFSFRRNTPEKAAVTQRSGDLAD
;
A
#
# COMPACT_ATOMS: atom_id res chain seq x y z
N MET A 1 -19.93 -9.96 -23.69
CA MET A 1 -19.54 -9.50 -22.33
C MET A 1 -18.03 -9.56 -22.12
N GLN A 2 -17.31 -10.56 -22.66
CA GLN A 2 -15.84 -10.60 -22.68
C GLN A 2 -15.20 -9.44 -23.46
N ASP A 3 -15.83 -8.98 -24.56
CA ASP A 3 -15.28 -7.89 -25.40
C ASP A 3 -15.21 -6.53 -24.69
N GLN A 4 -16.17 -6.28 -23.78
CA GLN A 4 -16.19 -5.06 -22.96
C GLN A 4 -15.05 -5.07 -21.93
N LEU A 5 -14.72 -6.23 -21.38
CA LEU A 5 -13.62 -6.37 -20.42
C LEU A 5 -12.26 -6.20 -21.09
N LEU A 6 -12.10 -6.74 -22.30
CA LEU A 6 -10.89 -6.56 -23.10
C LEU A 6 -10.70 -5.09 -23.50
N TYR A 7 -11.76 -4.42 -23.95
CA TYR A 7 -11.72 -3.00 -24.29
C TYR A 7 -11.35 -2.10 -23.09
N LEU A 8 -11.88 -2.41 -21.90
CA LEU A 8 -11.52 -1.68 -20.69
C LEU A 8 -10.07 -1.97 -20.26
N ALA A 9 -9.60 -3.21 -20.43
CA ALA A 9 -8.22 -3.59 -20.12
C ALA A 9 -7.22 -2.90 -21.06
N GLU A 10 -7.45 -2.91 -22.37
CA GLU A 10 -6.59 -2.21 -23.35
C GLU A 10 -6.52 -0.71 -23.06
N ARG A 11 -7.67 -0.10 -22.73
CA ARG A 11 -7.72 1.34 -22.45
C ARG A 11 -7.08 1.71 -21.11
N TRP A 12 -7.18 0.84 -20.12
CA TRP A 12 -6.47 0.97 -18.85
C TRP A 12 -4.95 0.89 -19.06
N ILE A 13 -4.48 -0.09 -19.83
CA ILE A 13 -3.07 -0.28 -20.15
C ILE A 13 -2.54 0.94 -20.90
N GLY A 14 -3.23 1.40 -21.95
CA GLY A 14 -2.81 2.58 -22.71
C GLY A 14 -2.72 3.85 -21.85
N TYR A 15 -3.66 4.04 -20.91
CA TYR A 15 -3.60 5.17 -19.97
C TYR A 15 -2.43 5.03 -18.99
N LYS A 16 -2.17 3.81 -18.49
CA LYS A 16 -1.04 3.50 -17.62
C LYS A 16 0.30 3.78 -18.31
N THR A 17 0.48 3.31 -19.55
CA THR A 17 1.69 3.55 -20.35
C THR A 17 1.89 5.03 -20.65
N TRP A 18 0.83 5.75 -21.04
CA TRP A 18 0.91 7.20 -21.25
C TRP A 18 1.29 7.95 -19.97
N LEU A 19 0.75 7.53 -18.82
CA LEU A 19 1.10 8.11 -17.52
C LEU A 19 2.57 7.86 -17.17
N ILE A 20 3.08 6.65 -17.41
CA ILE A 20 4.50 6.29 -17.20
C ILE A 20 5.40 7.19 -18.06
N GLU A 21 5.10 7.29 -19.36
CA GLU A 21 5.87 8.10 -20.31
C GLU A 21 5.80 9.60 -19.99
N ALA A 22 4.64 10.12 -19.57
CA ALA A 22 4.46 11.52 -19.24
C ALA A 22 5.17 11.94 -17.94
N ILE A 23 5.30 11.03 -16.98
CA ILE A 23 5.96 11.30 -15.69
C ILE A 23 7.48 11.11 -15.81
N GLY A 24 7.97 10.31 -16.76
CA GLY A 24 9.40 10.06 -16.95
C GLY A 24 10.08 9.39 -15.75
N LEU A 25 9.29 8.77 -14.87
CA LEU A 25 9.77 7.99 -13.73
C LEU A 25 10.14 6.59 -14.21
N SER A 26 11.18 6.00 -13.61
CA SER A 26 11.44 4.57 -13.83
C SER A 26 10.22 3.75 -13.41
N ASN A 27 9.98 2.64 -14.10
CA ASN A 27 8.83 1.77 -13.85
C ASN A 27 8.71 1.40 -12.36
N ASP A 28 9.85 1.13 -11.69
CA ASP A 28 9.92 0.86 -10.25
C ASP A 28 9.42 2.03 -9.37
N ALA A 29 9.77 3.26 -9.72
CA ALA A 29 9.42 4.43 -8.93
C ALA A 29 7.92 4.71 -8.99
N MET A 30 7.26 4.44 -10.12
CA MET A 30 5.81 4.60 -10.24
C MET A 30 5.06 3.67 -9.30
N HIS A 31 5.49 2.41 -9.18
CA HIS A 31 4.88 1.43 -8.29
C HIS A 31 4.98 1.86 -6.82
N VAL A 32 6.16 2.31 -6.39
CA VAL A 32 6.36 2.84 -5.02
C VAL A 32 5.47 4.06 -4.73
N HIS A 33 5.42 5.04 -5.64
CA HIS A 33 4.61 6.24 -5.43
C HIS A 33 3.11 5.94 -5.50
N GLY A 34 2.69 5.02 -6.36
CA GLY A 34 1.31 4.52 -6.44
C GLY A 34 0.87 3.85 -5.14
N ALA A 35 1.70 2.98 -4.58
CA ALA A 35 1.44 2.33 -3.30
C ALA A 35 1.23 3.33 -2.16
N LEU A 36 2.10 4.35 -2.07
CA LEU A 36 2.01 5.40 -1.05
C LEU A 36 0.77 6.28 -1.25
N LEU A 37 0.43 6.61 -2.50
CA LEU A 37 -0.78 7.35 -2.82
C LEU A 37 -2.03 6.58 -2.38
N ILE A 38 -2.12 5.29 -2.69
CA ILE A 38 -3.25 4.42 -2.29
C ILE A 38 -3.30 4.28 -0.76
N LEU A 39 -2.15 4.16 -0.08
CA LEU A 39 -2.09 4.11 1.37
C LEU A 39 -2.62 5.41 2.00
N CYS A 40 -2.22 6.57 1.48
CA CYS A 40 -2.71 7.86 1.95
C CYS A 40 -4.21 8.04 1.65
N LEU A 41 -4.66 7.71 0.45
CA LEU A 41 -6.08 7.79 0.07
C LEU A 41 -6.94 6.86 0.93
N SER A 42 -6.50 5.63 1.15
CA SER A 42 -7.22 4.69 2.01
C SER A 42 -7.27 5.18 3.46
N ALA A 43 -6.21 5.78 3.99
CA ALA A 43 -6.22 6.41 5.31
C ALA A 43 -7.24 7.56 5.40
N VAL A 44 -7.30 8.42 4.38
CA VAL A 44 -8.28 9.52 4.29
C VAL A 44 -9.71 8.99 4.20
N VAL A 45 -9.96 8.02 3.32
CA VAL A 45 -11.29 7.44 3.09
C VAL A 45 -11.80 6.70 4.31
N LEU A 46 -10.96 5.86 4.92
CA LEU A 46 -11.34 5.12 6.13
C LEU A 46 -11.32 6.00 7.38
N ARG A 47 -10.83 7.25 7.28
CA ARG A 47 -10.51 8.14 8.42
C ARG A 47 -9.69 7.42 9.50
N ARG A 48 -8.81 6.53 9.04
CA ARG A 48 -7.90 5.75 9.88
C ARG A 48 -6.49 6.27 9.67
N ARG A 49 -5.62 5.96 10.61
CA ARG A 49 -4.20 6.23 10.44
C ARG A 49 -3.63 5.30 9.36
N PRO A 50 -2.62 5.74 8.60
CA PRO A 50 -2.01 4.94 7.52
C PRO A 50 -1.28 3.69 8.03
N ASP A 51 -0.99 3.59 9.34
CA ASP A 51 -0.48 2.38 10.00
C ASP A 51 -1.59 1.35 10.34
N SER A 52 -2.80 1.53 9.82
CA SER A 52 -3.85 0.52 9.99
C SER A 52 -3.65 -0.65 9.04
N VAL A 53 -3.78 -1.88 9.58
CA VAL A 53 -3.79 -3.12 8.78
C VAL A 53 -4.84 -3.06 7.66
N TRP A 54 -5.93 -2.33 7.84
CA TRP A 54 -6.96 -2.14 6.81
C TRP A 54 -6.46 -1.32 5.61
N CYS A 55 -5.69 -0.24 5.85
CA CYS A 55 -5.11 0.55 4.77
C CYS A 55 -4.05 -0.27 4.02
N TRP A 56 -3.26 -1.08 4.75
CA TRP A 56 -2.31 -2.02 4.15
C TRP A 56 -3.00 -3.08 3.28
N LEU A 57 -4.12 -3.67 3.74
CA LEU A 57 -4.89 -4.65 2.96
C LEU A 57 -5.48 -4.05 1.68
N ILE A 58 -5.86 -2.78 1.70
CA ILE A 58 -6.37 -2.07 0.52
C ILE A 58 -5.26 -1.90 -0.51
N VAL A 59 -4.06 -1.49 -0.07
CA VAL A 59 -2.88 -1.39 -0.96
C VAL A 59 -2.54 -2.74 -1.55
N LEU A 60 -2.48 -3.81 -0.72
CA LEU A 60 -2.25 -5.18 -1.19
C LEU A 60 -3.29 -5.60 -2.23
N SER A 61 -4.57 -5.34 -1.97
CA SER A 61 -5.66 -5.72 -2.89
C SER A 61 -5.58 -4.96 -4.22
N ALA A 62 -5.21 -3.67 -4.17
CA ALA A 62 -5.03 -2.85 -5.37
C ALA A 62 -3.84 -3.34 -6.21
N GLU A 63 -2.74 -3.72 -5.55
CA GLU A 63 -1.56 -4.29 -6.20
C GLU A 63 -1.88 -5.61 -6.91
N LEU A 64 -2.53 -6.54 -6.20
CA LEU A 64 -2.97 -7.81 -6.79
C LEU A 64 -3.91 -7.59 -7.98
N PHE A 65 -4.80 -6.59 -7.92
CA PHE A 65 -5.69 -6.29 -9.04
C PHE A 65 -4.93 -5.73 -10.24
N ASN A 66 -3.93 -4.87 -10.01
CA ASN A 66 -3.07 -4.33 -11.05
C ASN A 66 -2.23 -5.43 -11.73
N GLU A 67 -1.61 -6.31 -10.95
CA GLU A 67 -0.85 -7.46 -11.45
C GLU A 67 -1.75 -8.47 -12.18
N TYR A 68 -2.97 -8.72 -11.69
CA TYR A 68 -3.95 -9.55 -12.38
C TYR A 68 -4.41 -8.96 -13.70
N ALA A 69 -4.59 -7.64 -13.77
CA ALA A 69 -4.94 -6.94 -15.00
C ALA A 69 -3.79 -7.01 -16.02
N ASP A 70 -2.55 -6.90 -15.55
CA ASP A 70 -1.34 -7.01 -16.37
C ASP A 70 -1.13 -8.44 -16.90
N LEU A 71 -1.42 -9.47 -16.09
CA LEU A 71 -1.39 -10.88 -16.51
C LEU A 71 -2.48 -11.25 -17.52
N ARG A 72 -3.65 -10.60 -17.46
CA ARG A 72 -4.77 -10.84 -18.40
C ARG A 72 -4.69 -10.00 -19.67
N GLY A 73 -4.16 -8.79 -19.58
CA GLY A 73 -3.86 -7.98 -20.75
C GLY A 73 -2.61 -8.55 -21.40
N GLN A 74 -2.74 -9.20 -22.56
CA GLN A 74 -1.62 -9.79 -23.28
C GLN A 74 -0.63 -8.72 -23.77
N ALA A 75 0.13 -8.09 -22.88
CA ALA A 75 1.26 -7.23 -23.21
C ALA A 75 2.42 -8.15 -23.64
N PRO A 76 2.81 -8.15 -24.93
CA PRO A 76 3.88 -9.01 -25.41
C PRO A 76 5.22 -8.40 -24.99
N GLY A 77 5.80 -8.85 -23.88
CA GLY A 77 7.20 -8.54 -23.56
C GLY A 77 7.62 -8.58 -22.09
N GLU A 78 6.71 -8.32 -21.15
CA GLU A 78 7.09 -8.11 -19.73
C GLU A 78 6.36 -9.04 -18.73
N ALA A 79 5.58 -10.01 -19.23
CA ALA A 79 4.90 -11.03 -18.43
C ALA A 79 5.86 -12.12 -17.89
N THR A 80 6.94 -11.72 -17.23
CA THR A 80 7.78 -12.64 -16.45
C THR A 80 7.41 -12.49 -14.98
N LEU A 81 7.16 -13.63 -14.31
CA LEU A 81 6.88 -13.67 -12.86
C LEU A 81 7.92 -12.91 -12.03
N ASN A 82 9.15 -12.76 -12.52
CA ASN A 82 10.19 -11.97 -11.86
C ASN A 82 9.92 -10.46 -11.88
N ALA A 83 9.38 -9.90 -12.97
CA ALA A 83 9.01 -8.49 -13.04
C ALA A 83 7.86 -8.21 -12.08
N SER A 84 6.83 -9.07 -12.11
CA SER A 84 5.67 -8.94 -11.22
C SER A 84 6.03 -9.11 -9.74
N LEU A 85 6.96 -10.04 -9.41
CA LEU A 85 7.50 -10.15 -8.05
C LEU A 85 8.33 -8.93 -7.62
N HIS A 86 9.07 -8.32 -8.54
CA HIS A 86 9.84 -7.11 -8.27
C HIS A 86 8.93 -5.91 -8.01
N ASP A 87 7.86 -5.78 -8.80
CA ASP A 87 6.84 -4.75 -8.62
C ASP A 87 6.10 -4.93 -7.29
N LEU A 88 5.68 -6.17 -6.99
CA LEU A 88 5.05 -6.52 -5.72
C LEU A 88 5.95 -6.18 -4.52
N TYR A 89 7.26 -6.46 -4.63
CA TYR A 89 8.22 -6.11 -3.59
C TYR A 89 8.32 -4.58 -3.43
N ASN A 90 8.49 -3.84 -4.52
CA ASN A 90 8.63 -2.38 -4.49
C ASN A 90 7.37 -1.68 -3.95
N THR A 91 6.20 -2.15 -4.33
CA THR A 91 4.91 -1.62 -3.86
C THR A 91 4.68 -1.94 -2.39
N MET A 92 4.90 -3.19 -1.95
CA MET A 92 4.54 -3.61 -0.60
C MET A 92 5.62 -3.31 0.45
N PHE A 93 6.87 -3.04 0.04
CA PHE A 93 7.97 -2.76 0.96
C PHE A 93 7.65 -1.58 1.89
N TRP A 94 7.34 -0.41 1.33
CA TRP A 94 7.08 0.80 2.11
C TRP A 94 5.81 0.74 2.97
N PRO A 95 4.65 0.28 2.47
CA PRO A 95 3.46 0.05 3.29
C PRO A 95 3.72 -0.89 4.47
N THR A 96 4.53 -1.94 4.29
CA THR A 96 4.87 -2.88 5.36
C THR A 96 5.80 -2.25 6.38
N VAL A 97 6.80 -1.48 5.94
CA VAL A 97 7.66 -0.68 6.82
C VAL A 97 6.85 0.33 7.63
N ILE A 98 5.90 1.05 7.00
CA ILE A 98 5.01 2.02 7.68
C ILE A 98 4.11 1.31 8.70
N LEU A 99 3.55 0.15 8.37
CA LEU A 99 2.74 -0.65 9.28
C LEU A 99 3.54 -1.10 10.51
N ILE A 100 4.75 -1.62 10.29
CA ILE A 100 5.65 -2.07 11.35
C ILE A 100 6.06 -0.87 12.22
N LEU A 101 6.63 0.18 11.62
CA LEU A 101 7.09 1.37 12.34
C LEU A 101 5.95 2.05 13.09
N GLY A 102 4.75 2.13 12.51
CA GLY A 102 3.57 2.65 13.18
C GLY A 102 3.19 1.81 14.40
N ARG A 103 3.20 0.48 14.27
CA ARG A 103 2.86 -0.43 15.37
C ARG A 103 3.92 -0.49 16.47
N PHE A 104 5.19 -0.25 16.17
CA PHE A 104 6.27 -0.17 17.15
C PHE A 104 6.41 1.22 17.79
N SER A 105 6.29 2.30 17.01
CA SER A 105 6.49 3.68 17.49
C SER A 105 5.25 4.30 18.13
N PHE A 106 4.04 3.94 17.68
CA PHE A 106 2.78 4.40 18.27
C PHE A 106 2.17 3.41 19.25
N ARG A 107 2.92 2.39 19.68
CA ARG A 107 2.59 1.61 20.87
C ARG A 107 2.68 2.56 22.06
N ARG A 108 1.56 3.25 22.29
CA ARG A 108 1.24 4.07 23.45
C ARG A 108 1.87 3.37 24.63
N ASN A 109 2.89 3.99 25.23
CA ASN A 109 3.21 3.72 26.61
C ASN A 109 1.89 3.91 27.36
N THR A 110 1.21 2.81 27.69
CA THR A 110 -0.01 2.88 28.49
C THR A 110 0.41 3.57 29.78
N PRO A 111 -0.11 4.77 30.09
CA PRO A 111 0.25 5.48 31.32
C PRO A 111 -0.32 4.81 32.59
N GLU A 112 -0.83 3.58 32.46
CA GLU A 112 -1.38 2.77 33.55
C GLU A 112 -0.34 2.45 34.62
N LYS A 113 0.96 2.36 34.27
CA LYS A 113 2.02 2.17 35.27
C LYS A 113 2.38 3.44 36.05
N ALA A 114 2.08 4.63 35.54
CA ALA A 114 2.38 5.87 36.26
C ALA A 114 1.36 6.15 37.39
N ALA A 115 0.09 5.78 37.19
CA ALA A 115 -0.98 6.02 38.17
C ALA A 115 -0.91 5.07 39.39
N VAL A 116 -0.39 3.85 39.23
CA VAL A 116 -0.29 2.86 40.32
C VAL A 116 0.85 3.20 41.29
N THR A 117 1.97 3.74 40.80
CA THR A 117 3.09 4.12 41.66
C THR A 117 2.77 5.34 42.52
N GLN A 118 2.01 6.31 42.00
CA GLN A 118 1.68 7.53 42.72
C GLN A 118 0.67 7.29 43.86
N ARG A 119 -0.29 6.37 43.66
CA ARG A 119 -1.31 6.04 44.67
C ARG A 119 -0.78 5.23 45.86
N SER A 120 0.40 4.61 45.72
CA SER A 120 1.03 3.82 46.79
C SER A 120 1.95 4.65 47.69
N GLY A 121 2.37 5.85 47.27
CA GLY A 121 3.16 6.77 48.08
C GLY A 121 2.31 7.56 49.08
N ASP A 122 1.13 8.01 48.66
CA ASP A 122 0.22 8.84 49.47
C ASP A 122 -0.47 8.10 50.64
N LEU A 123 -0.29 6.78 50.77
CA LEU A 123 -0.86 5.98 51.86
C LEU A 123 0.16 5.63 52.94
N ALA A 124 1.40 6.09 52.80
CA ALA A 124 2.51 5.79 53.71
C ALA A 124 2.91 6.96 54.62
N ASP A 125 2.26 8.13 54.47
CA ASP A 125 2.43 9.34 55.30
C ASP A 125 1.20 9.57 56.21
#